data_AF-A0A972T9Y0-F1
#
_entry.id   AF-A0A972T9Y0-F1
#
_cell.length_a   1.000
_cell.length_b   1.000
_cell.length_c   1.000
_cell.angle_alpha   90.00
_cell.angle_beta   90.00
_cell.angle_gamma   90.00
#
_symmetry.space_group_name_H-M   'P 1'
#
loop_
_entity.id
_entity.type
_entity.pdbx_description
1 polymer ?
#
loop_
_entity_poly.entity_id
_entity_poly.type
_entity_poly.pdbx_seq_one_letter_code
_entity_poly.pdbx_strand_id
1 'polypeptide(L)'
;MVSKLKDLEVYKLSVEAGNIIWDIVQNWNDLQRRTAGDQMIKAVDAIGANIAKAYGRQSFRDDKRFREAKRYCYIAGGELEEAIHWIRLASMRGFFKPDELEKISPMIKTLPEKLSDYIKGFGSS
;
A
#
# COMPACT_ATOMS: atom_id res chain seq x y z
N MET A 1 2.00 -24.35 -6.53
CA MET A 1 0.59 -24.04 -6.24
C MET A 1 0.40 -22.58 -6.55
N VAL A 2 -0.54 -22.19 -7.43
CA VAL A 2 -0.82 -20.76 -7.68
C VAL A 2 -1.41 -20.21 -6.39
N SER A 3 -0.67 -19.37 -5.65
CA SER A 3 -1.21 -18.75 -4.43
C SER A 3 -2.39 -17.87 -4.83
N LYS A 4 -3.49 -17.86 -4.08
CA LYS A 4 -4.60 -16.92 -4.37
C LYS A 4 -4.14 -15.51 -3.97
N LEU A 5 -4.67 -14.46 -4.61
CA LEU A 5 -4.37 -13.06 -4.25
C LEU A 5 -4.49 -12.82 -2.73
N LYS A 6 -5.58 -13.31 -2.15
CA LYS A 6 -5.85 -13.21 -0.71
C LYS A 6 -4.86 -13.94 0.19
N ASP A 7 -4.01 -14.80 -0.36
CA ASP A 7 -2.98 -15.53 0.38
C ASP A 7 -1.63 -14.78 0.35
N LEU A 8 -1.47 -13.79 -0.54
CA LEU A 8 -0.27 -12.96 -0.60
C LEU A 8 -0.17 -12.08 0.65
N GLU A 9 0.87 -12.28 1.44
CA GLU A 9 1.13 -11.53 2.67
C GLU A 9 1.20 -10.02 2.41
N VAL A 10 1.92 -9.60 1.37
CA VAL A 10 2.01 -8.18 0.97
C VAL A 10 0.63 -7.57 0.64
N TYR A 11 -0.27 -8.35 0.05
CA TYR A 11 -1.62 -7.88 -0.26
C TYR A 11 -2.45 -7.75 1.02
N LYS A 12 -2.40 -8.73 1.92
CA LYS A 12 -3.09 -8.66 3.22
C LYS A 12 -2.67 -7.42 4.01
N LEU A 13 -1.36 -7.19 4.12
CA LEU A 13 -0.80 -6.03 4.81
C LEU A 13 -1.25 -4.70 4.18
N SER A 14 -1.31 -4.63 2.84
CA SER A 14 -1.81 -3.42 2.16
C SER A 14 -3.29 -3.14 2.44
N VAL A 15 -4.13 -4.17 2.50
CA VAL A 15 -5.57 -4.03 2.81
C VAL A 15 -5.76 -3.65 4.28
N GLU A 16 -5.01 -4.27 5.19
CA GLU A 16 -5.03 -3.92 6.62
C GLU A 16 -4.61 -2.46 6.84
N ALA A 17 -3.54 -2.01 6.19
CA ALA A 17 -3.09 -0.62 6.22
C ALA A 17 -4.18 0.35 5.75
N GLY A 18 -4.88 0.03 4.65
CA GLY A 18 -6.00 0.84 4.14
C GLY A 18 -7.12 1.01 5.15
N ASN A 19 -7.53 -0.08 5.80
CA ASN A 19 -8.58 -0.04 6.83
C ASN A 19 -8.14 0.77 8.07
N ILE A 20 -6.91 0.59 8.54
CA ILE A 20 -6.37 1.36 9.67
C ILE A 20 -6.37 2.86 9.35
N ILE A 21 -5.88 3.24 8.17
CA ILE A 21 -5.81 4.64 7.76
C ILE A 21 -7.20 5.24 7.55
N TRP A 22 -8.12 4.51 6.93
CA TRP A 22 -9.52 4.92 6.81
C TRP A 22 -10.12 5.22 8.19
N ASP A 23 -9.96 4.29 9.14
CA ASP A 23 -10.52 4.43 10.47
C ASP A 23 -9.94 5.60 11.26
N ILE A 24 -8.67 5.94 11.04
CA ILE A 24 -8.05 7.11 11.66
C ILE A 24 -8.54 8.40 10.99
N VAL A 25 -8.45 8.47 9.66
CA VAL A 25 -8.75 9.69 8.91
C VAL A 25 -10.23 10.08 9.00
N GLN A 26 -11.17 9.12 9.07
CA GLN A 26 -12.59 9.45 9.24
C GLN A 26 -12.86 10.26 10.53
N ASN A 27 -12.02 10.13 11.56
CA ASN A 27 -12.13 10.84 12.82
C ASN A 27 -11.45 12.23 12.83
N TRP A 28 -10.75 12.60 11.76
CA TRP A 28 -10.11 13.91 11.65
C TRP A 28 -11.12 15.03 11.41
N ASN A 29 -10.73 16.30 11.61
CA ASN A 29 -11.58 17.42 11.24
C ASN A 29 -11.62 17.63 9.70
N ASP A 30 -12.55 18.46 9.22
CA ASP A 30 -12.76 18.69 7.79
C ASP A 30 -11.52 19.18 7.02
N LEU A 31 -10.71 20.05 7.63
CA LEU A 31 -9.52 20.56 6.98
C LEU A 31 -8.45 19.47 6.86
N GLN A 32 -8.23 18.71 7.93
CA GLN A 32 -7.30 17.59 7.96
C GLN A 32 -7.68 16.52 6.93
N ARG A 33 -8.97 16.14 6.89
CA ARG A 33 -9.50 15.18 5.92
C ARG A 33 -9.30 15.63 4.47
N ARG A 34 -9.84 16.81 4.10
CA ARG A 34 -9.81 17.29 2.71
C ARG A 34 -8.41 17.63 2.18
N THR A 35 -7.40 17.69 3.05
CA THR A 35 -6.03 18.00 2.65
C THR A 35 -5.15 16.75 2.67
N ALA A 36 -4.62 16.37 3.84
CA ALA A 36 -3.74 15.22 3.96
C ALA A 36 -4.51 13.90 3.98
N GLY A 37 -5.70 13.86 4.58
CA GLY A 37 -6.47 12.63 4.78
C GLY A 37 -6.89 11.96 3.47
N ASP A 38 -7.50 12.72 2.56
CA ASP A 38 -7.98 12.23 1.26
C ASP A 38 -6.84 11.72 0.37
N GLN A 39 -5.68 12.40 0.42
CA GLN A 39 -4.50 11.96 -0.34
C GLN A 39 -3.90 10.70 0.28
N MET A 40 -3.83 10.63 1.61
CA MET A 40 -3.33 9.47 2.34
C MET A 40 -4.19 8.23 2.08
N ILE A 41 -5.52 8.32 2.19
CA ILE A 41 -6.43 7.21 1.91
C ILE A 41 -6.21 6.69 0.47
N LYS A 42 -6.21 7.60 -0.52
CA LYS A 42 -6.02 7.23 -1.93
C LYS A 42 -4.70 6.50 -2.15
N ALA A 43 -3.60 7.03 -1.63
CA ALA A 43 -2.29 6.42 -1.77
C ALA A 43 -2.25 5.03 -1.14
N VAL A 44 -2.76 4.87 0.09
CA VAL A 44 -2.73 3.58 0.80
C VAL A 44 -3.58 2.52 0.09
N ASP A 45 -4.81 2.85 -0.29
CA ASP A 45 -5.69 1.93 -0.99
C ASP A 45 -5.14 1.55 -2.37
N ALA A 46 -4.44 2.48 -3.04
CA ALA A 46 -3.82 2.23 -4.33
C ALA A 46 -2.70 1.17 -4.27
N ILE A 47 -2.02 0.99 -3.14
CA ILE A 47 -0.98 -0.05 -2.97
C ILE A 47 -1.60 -1.43 -3.24
N GLY A 48 -2.65 -1.78 -2.48
CA GLY A 48 -3.35 -3.06 -2.61
C GLY A 48 -4.01 -3.23 -3.97
N ALA A 49 -4.62 -2.16 -4.50
CA ALA A 49 -5.24 -2.16 -5.82
C ALA A 49 -4.21 -2.47 -6.93
N ASN A 50 -3.01 -1.91 -6.86
CA ASN A 50 -1.96 -2.16 -7.84
C ASN A 50 -1.33 -3.55 -7.68
N ILE A 51 -1.17 -4.07 -6.46
CA ILE A 51 -0.79 -5.48 -6.23
C ILE A 51 -1.81 -6.44 -6.86
N ALA A 52 -3.11 -6.20 -6.67
CA ALA A 52 -4.17 -7.00 -7.27
C ALA A 52 -4.14 -6.94 -8.82
N LYS A 53 -3.92 -5.74 -9.40
CA LYS A 53 -3.75 -5.55 -10.85
C LYS A 53 -2.53 -6.31 -11.38
N ALA A 54 -1.44 -6.35 -10.64
CA ALA A 54 -0.25 -7.10 -11.01
C ALA A 54 -0.53 -8.61 -10.98
N TYR A 55 -1.08 -9.11 -9.89
CA TYR A 55 -1.44 -10.52 -9.70
C TYR A 55 -2.34 -11.05 -10.82
N GLY A 56 -3.38 -10.30 -11.19
CA GLY A 56 -4.30 -10.68 -12.28
C GLY A 56 -3.64 -10.78 -13.66
N ARG A 57 -2.43 -10.23 -13.85
CA ARG A 57 -1.67 -10.27 -15.11
C ARG A 57 -0.53 -11.28 -15.12
N GLN A 58 -0.07 -11.75 -13.96
CA GLN A 58 0.98 -12.77 -13.85
C GLN A 58 0.54 -14.17 -14.31
N SER A 59 -0.77 -14.45 -14.32
CA SER A 59 -1.30 -15.79 -14.63
C SER A 59 -1.12 -16.20 -16.11
N PHE A 60 -0.49 -15.37 -16.94
CA PHE A 60 -0.38 -15.56 -18.37
C PHE A 60 1.09 -15.63 -18.81
N ARG A 61 1.42 -16.62 -19.64
CA ARG A 61 2.76 -16.83 -20.23
C ARG A 61 3.12 -15.81 -21.34
N ASP A 62 2.57 -14.60 -21.25
CA ASP A 62 2.77 -13.53 -22.23
C ASP A 62 3.72 -12.48 -21.67
N ASP A 63 4.86 -12.27 -22.33
CA ASP A 63 5.88 -11.29 -21.97
C ASP A 63 5.33 -9.89 -21.78
N LYS A 64 4.30 -9.50 -22.55
CA LYS A 64 3.67 -8.18 -22.41
C LYS A 64 2.95 -8.08 -21.06
N ARG A 65 2.14 -9.09 -20.72
CA ARG A 65 1.40 -9.12 -19.45
C ARG A 65 2.33 -9.21 -18.25
N PHE A 66 3.43 -9.94 -18.39
CA PHE A 66 4.47 -9.98 -17.37
C PHE A 66 5.11 -8.60 -17.12
N ARG A 67 5.49 -7.87 -18.19
CA ARG A 67 5.98 -6.48 -18.06
C ARG A 67 4.95 -5.55 -17.44
N GLU A 68 3.68 -5.67 -17.82
CA GLU A 68 2.60 -4.89 -17.22
C GLU A 68 2.44 -5.21 -15.73
N ALA A 69 2.49 -6.49 -15.34
CA ALA A 69 2.40 -6.89 -13.95
C ALA A 69 3.55 -6.28 -13.10
N LYS A 70 4.78 -6.31 -13.64
CA LYS A 70 5.93 -5.66 -13.02
C LYS A 70 5.75 -4.14 -12.89
N ARG A 71 5.21 -3.48 -13.93
CA ARG A 71 4.87 -2.05 -13.89
C ARG A 71 3.90 -1.73 -12.75
N TYR A 72 2.85 -2.53 -12.56
CA TYR A 72 1.91 -2.31 -11.46
C TYR A 72 2.56 -2.46 -10.08
N CYS A 73 3.54 -3.34 -9.92
CA CYS A 73 4.26 -3.44 -8.66
C CYS A 73 5.14 -2.21 -8.38
N TYR A 74 5.77 -1.65 -9.42
CA TYR A 74 6.49 -0.37 -9.28
C TYR A 74 5.56 0.78 -8.94
N ILE A 75 4.35 0.82 -9.54
CA ILE A 75 3.33 1.81 -9.17
C ILE A 75 2.96 1.64 -7.69
N ALA A 76 2.70 0.41 -7.22
CA ALA A 76 2.44 0.16 -5.81
C ALA A 76 3.57 0.65 -4.88
N GLY A 77 4.83 0.55 -5.32
CA GLY A 77 5.98 1.12 -4.60
C GLY A 77 5.93 2.64 -4.53
N GLY A 78 5.57 3.32 -5.62
CA GLY A 78 5.37 4.77 -5.63
C GLY A 78 4.24 5.24 -4.71
N GLU A 79 3.10 4.54 -4.73
CA GLU A 79 1.95 4.81 -3.85
C GLU A 79 2.33 4.64 -2.37
N LEU A 80 3.19 3.65 -2.04
CA LEU A 80 3.68 3.45 -0.68
C LEU A 80 4.56 4.62 -0.22
N GLU A 81 5.47 5.11 -1.06
CA GLU A 81 6.30 6.28 -0.73
C GLU A 81 5.44 7.53 -0.54
N GLU A 82 4.43 7.73 -1.39
CA GLU A 82 3.48 8.83 -1.24
C GLU A 82 2.67 8.71 0.07
N ALA A 83 2.19 7.51 0.41
CA ALA A 83 1.48 7.29 1.65
C ALA A 83 2.36 7.58 2.88
N ILE A 84 3.62 7.14 2.88
CA ILE A 84 4.60 7.44 3.94
C ILE A 84 4.85 8.95 4.04
N HIS A 85 4.92 9.65 2.91
CA HIS A 85 5.04 11.11 2.88
C HIS A 85 3.87 11.79 3.61
N TRP A 86 2.63 11.39 3.30
CA TRP A 86 1.44 11.96 3.94
C TRP A 86 1.39 11.63 5.44
N ILE A 87 1.75 10.40 5.83
CA ILE A 87 1.84 10.01 7.24
C ILE A 87 2.84 10.90 7.96
N ARG A 88 4.04 11.11 7.39
CA ARG A 88 5.06 11.99 7.97
C ARG A 88 4.56 13.42 8.17
N LEU A 89 3.90 14.00 7.16
CA LEU A 89 3.33 15.36 7.28
C LEU A 89 2.24 15.43 8.34
N ALA A 90 1.33 14.47 8.38
CA ALA A 90 0.26 14.41 9.38
C ALA A 90 0.81 14.24 10.81
N SER A 91 1.86 13.42 10.99
CA SER A 91 2.57 13.29 12.26
C SER A 91 3.23 14.59 12.70
N MET A 92 3.94 15.29 11.79
CA MET A 92 4.56 16.60 12.09
C MET A 92 3.53 17.67 12.45
N ARG A 93 2.30 17.55 11.96
CA ARG A 93 1.19 18.46 12.25
C ARG A 93 0.35 18.02 13.46
N GLY A 94 0.72 16.93 14.12
CA GLY A 94 0.03 16.42 15.31
C GLY A 94 -1.37 15.87 15.04
N PHE A 95 -1.60 15.32 13.84
CA PHE A 95 -2.92 14.78 13.46
C PHE A 95 -3.18 13.39 14.04
N PHE A 96 -2.13 12.64 14.34
CA PHE A 96 -2.22 11.30 14.92
C PHE A 96 -2.11 11.34 16.44
N LYS A 97 -2.87 10.46 17.10
CA LYS A 97 -2.64 10.10 18.49
C LYS A 97 -1.46 9.12 18.61
N PRO A 98 -0.80 9.06 19.79
CA PRO A 98 0.31 8.12 19.99
C PRO A 98 -0.05 6.66 19.71
N ASP A 99 -1.25 6.20 20.09
CA ASP A 99 -1.71 4.83 19.86
C ASP A 99 -2.03 4.53 18.39
N GLU A 100 -2.41 5.56 17.62
CA GLU A 100 -2.64 5.45 16.18
C GLU A 100 -1.32 5.26 15.42
N LEU A 101 -0.24 5.92 15.85
CA LEU A 101 1.09 5.75 15.26
C LEU A 101 1.64 4.33 15.43
N GLU A 102 1.39 3.70 16.58
CA GLU A 102 1.78 2.30 16.82
C GLU A 102 1.05 1.35 15.87
N LYS A 103 -0.24 1.60 15.59
CA LYS A 103 -1.02 0.83 14.62
C LYS A 103 -0.52 0.98 13.17
N ILE A 104 0.03 2.14 12.82
CA ILE A 104 0.56 2.42 11.47
C ILE A 104 2.01 1.90 11.31
N SER A 105 2.73 1.63 12.40
CA SER A 105 4.13 1.17 12.39
C SER A 105 4.41 -0.01 11.42
N PRO A 106 3.57 -1.07 11.31
CA PRO A 106 3.77 -2.14 10.34
C PRO A 106 3.72 -1.68 8.88
N MET A 107 2.88 -0.70 8.56
CA MET A 107 2.81 -0.12 7.21
C MET A 107 4.10 0.61 6.85
N ILE A 108 4.76 1.26 7.82
CA ILE A 108 6.00 2.03 7.58
C ILE A 108 7.22 1.11 7.54
N LYS A 109 7.24 0.04 8.36
CA LYS A 109 8.44 -0.79 8.54
C LYS A 109 8.39 -2.10 7.76
N THR A 110 7.24 -2.77 7.73
CA THR A 110 7.13 -4.14 7.20
C THR A 110 6.62 -4.15 5.76
N LEU A 111 5.64 -3.32 5.42
CA LEU A 111 5.08 -3.29 4.06
C LEU A 111 6.12 -2.94 2.97
N PRO A 112 7.07 -2.00 3.17
CA PRO A 112 8.10 -1.73 2.16
C PRO A 112 9.00 -2.93 1.87
N GLU A 113 9.40 -3.67 2.90
CA GLU A 113 10.22 -4.88 2.76
C GLU A 113 9.47 -5.97 2.00
N LYS A 114 8.22 -6.25 2.40
CA LYS A 114 7.37 -7.25 1.74
C LYS A 114 7.05 -6.90 0.29
N LEU A 115 6.84 -5.63 -0.01
CA LEU A 115 6.62 -5.16 -1.37
C LEU A 115 7.89 -5.26 -2.22
N SER A 116 9.05 -4.91 -1.66
CA SER A 116 10.35 -5.07 -2.30
C SER A 116 10.64 -6.54 -2.64
N ASP A 117 10.39 -7.44 -1.69
CA ASP A 117 10.57 -8.88 -1.89
C ASP A 117 9.60 -9.42 -2.94
N TYR A 118 8.35 -8.98 -2.91
CA TYR A 118 7.38 -9.32 -3.95
C TYR A 118 7.87 -8.87 -5.32
N ILE A 119 8.32 -7.61 -5.48
CA ILE A 119 8.86 -7.06 -6.74
C ILE A 119 10.09 -7.85 -7.23
N LYS A 120 11.02 -8.21 -6.34
CA LYS A 120 12.20 -9.01 -6.69
C LYS A 120 11.79 -10.41 -7.16
N GLY A 121 10.83 -11.02 -6.48
CA GLY A 121 10.29 -12.34 -6.80
C GLY A 121 9.65 -12.43 -8.19
N PHE A 122 9.23 -11.30 -8.80
CA PHE A 122 8.75 -11.30 -10.19
C PHE A 122 9.80 -11.79 -11.19
N GLY A 123 11.11 -11.71 -10.90
CA GLY A 123 12.16 -12.05 -11.88
C GLY A 123 12.82 -13.42 -11.69
N SER A 124 12.39 -14.23 -10.73
CA SER A 124 13.11 -15.45 -10.30
C SER A 124 12.37 -16.75 -10.60
N SER A 125 11.41 -16.74 -11.53
CA SER A 125 10.63 -17.92 -11.96
C SER A 125 11.00 -18.36 -13.36
#